data_AF-A0A960DZB0-F1
#
_entry.id   AF-A0A960DZB0-F1
#
_cell.length_a   1.000
_cell.length_b   1.000
_cell.length_c   1.000
_cell.angle_alpha   90.00
_cell.angle_beta   90.00
_cell.angle_gamma   90.00
#
_symmetry.space_group_name_H-M   'P 1'
#
loop_
_entity.id
_entity.type
_entity.pdbx_description
1 polymer ?
#
loop_
_entity_poly.entity_id
_entity_poly.type
_entity_poly.pdbx_seq_one_letter_code
_entity_poly.pdbx_strand_id
1 'polypeptide(L)'
;MRPLLGERDELLRIVEAEFPDATVHVRGNEIAVGGPDADRVGRLFGELITLLQAGQDLDPSLLGRTIDMLRADERPAEVLTTEVLRAARGRHVRPKTAGQKRYIDAIAANTITFGIGPAGTGKSWLAVAMAVQSLQAKEVDRIILTRPAVEAGER
;
A
#
# COMPACT_ATOMS: atom_id res chain seq x y z
N MET A 1 -0.98 -15.99 -14.04
CA MET A 1 -0.21 -15.17 -15.00
C MET A 1 -1.03 -14.05 -15.61
N ARG A 2 -2.22 -14.30 -16.18
CA ARG A 2 -3.10 -13.26 -16.77
C ARG A 2 -3.23 -11.97 -15.95
N PRO A 3 -3.51 -12.01 -14.63
CA PRO A 3 -3.61 -10.80 -13.81
C PRO A 3 -2.31 -9.99 -13.70
N LEU A 4 -1.15 -10.65 -13.88
CA LEU A 4 0.17 -10.04 -13.76
C LEU A 4 0.56 -9.27 -15.03
N LEU A 5 0.03 -9.67 -16.18
CA LEU A 5 0.24 -9.00 -17.46
C LEU A 5 -0.80 -7.90 -17.71
N GLY A 6 -1.98 -8.02 -17.09
CA GLY A 6 -3.12 -7.13 -17.33
C GLY A 6 -3.88 -7.46 -18.60
N GLU A 7 -4.99 -6.74 -18.83
CA GLU A 7 -5.76 -6.90 -20.05
C GLU A 7 -4.94 -6.45 -21.26
N ARG A 8 -4.81 -7.32 -22.26
CA ARG A 8 -3.98 -7.06 -23.46
C ARG A 8 -2.54 -6.66 -23.12
N ASP A 9 -1.98 -7.27 -22.08
CA ASP A 9 -0.61 -7.04 -21.62
C ASP A 9 -0.32 -5.58 -21.22
N GLU A 10 -1.33 -4.83 -20.76
CA GLU A 10 -1.18 -3.42 -20.39
C GLU A 10 -0.19 -3.19 -19.24
N LEU A 11 -0.16 -4.08 -18.23
CA LEU A 11 0.75 -3.95 -17.09
C LEU A 11 2.18 -4.29 -17.53
N LEU A 12 2.34 -5.30 -18.39
CA LEU A 12 3.64 -5.63 -18.96
C LEU A 12 4.21 -4.44 -19.76
N ARG A 13 3.39 -3.81 -20.60
CA ARG A 13 3.81 -2.62 -21.38
C ARG A 13 4.23 -1.45 -20.48
N ILE A 14 3.58 -1.27 -19.33
CA ILE A 14 3.99 -0.26 -18.34
C ILE A 14 5.35 -0.64 -17.72
N VAL A 15 5.56 -1.90 -17.37
CA VAL A 15 6.86 -2.37 -16.84
C VAL A 15 7.97 -2.14 -17.86
N GLU A 16 7.77 -2.51 -19.13
CA GLU A 16 8.75 -2.29 -20.20
C GLU A 16 9.05 -0.80 -20.43
N ALA A 17 8.04 0.07 -20.29
CA ALA A 17 8.23 1.52 -20.40
C ALA A 17 9.01 2.12 -19.21
N GLU A 18 8.80 1.61 -17.99
CA GLU A 18 9.47 2.08 -16.78
C GLU A 18 10.89 1.52 -16.60
N PHE A 19 11.22 0.43 -17.30
CA PHE A 19 12.51 -0.25 -17.28
C PHE A 19 12.99 -0.56 -18.71
N PRO A 20 13.37 0.47 -19.51
CA PRO A 20 13.69 0.31 -20.93
C PRO A 20 14.94 -0.55 -21.19
N ASP A 21 15.83 -0.66 -20.20
CA ASP A 21 17.05 -1.47 -20.28
C ASP A 21 16.82 -2.94 -19.87
N ALA A 22 15.61 -3.30 -19.42
CA ALA A 22 15.24 -4.67 -19.09
C ALA A 22 14.55 -5.35 -20.28
N THR A 23 14.86 -6.63 -20.50
CA THR A 23 14.12 -7.48 -21.44
C THR A 23 13.23 -8.43 -20.66
N VAL A 24 11.93 -8.44 -20.94
CA VAL A 24 10.97 -9.33 -20.28
C VAL A 24 10.39 -10.32 -21.29
N HIS A 25 10.52 -11.61 -20.99
CA HIS A 25 9.97 -12.68 -21.81
C HIS A 25 9.02 -13.54 -20.98
N VAL A 26 7.78 -13.66 -21.44
CA VAL A 26 6.75 -14.47 -20.77
C VAL A 26 6.49 -15.72 -21.58
N ARG A 27 6.65 -16.90 -20.95
CA ARG A 27 6.36 -18.20 -21.56
C ARG A 27 5.57 -19.06 -20.59
N GLY A 28 4.28 -19.27 -20.88
CA GLY A 28 3.40 -20.05 -20.01
C GLY A 28 3.28 -19.42 -18.61
N ASN A 29 3.89 -20.06 -17.61
CA ASN A 29 3.95 -19.56 -16.23
C ASN A 29 5.35 -19.07 -15.82
N GLU A 30 6.27 -18.91 -16.77
CA GLU A 30 7.62 -18.43 -16.51
C GLU A 30 7.77 -17.00 -17.05
N ILE A 31 8.46 -16.16 -16.25
CA ILE A 31 8.91 -14.83 -16.66
C ILE A 31 10.43 -14.83 -16.57
N ALA A 32 11.07 -14.71 -17.72
CA ALA A 32 12.51 -14.50 -17.83
C ALA A 32 12.77 -13.01 -17.97
N VAL A 33 13.70 -12.48 -17.17
CA VAL A 33 14.10 -11.08 -17.19
C VAL A 33 15.60 -10.99 -17.45
N GLY A 34 16.01 -10.16 -18.40
CA GLY A 34 17.40 -9.87 -18.71
C GLY A 34 17.71 -8.38 -18.71
N GLY A 35 18.99 -8.05 -18.88
CA GLY A 35 19.48 -6.65 -18.91
C GLY A 35 19.89 -6.10 -17.53
N PRO A 36 20.39 -4.85 -17.48
CA PRO A 36 20.91 -4.23 -16.25
C PRO A 36 19.89 -4.08 -15.12
N ASP A 37 18.62 -3.91 -15.44
CA ASP A 37 17.53 -3.76 -14.45
C ASP A 37 16.85 -5.09 -14.08
N ALA A 38 17.40 -6.24 -14.50
CA ALA A 38 16.77 -7.56 -14.30
C ALA A 38 16.42 -7.85 -12.83
N ASP A 39 17.31 -7.52 -11.90
CA ASP A 39 17.08 -7.72 -10.46
C ASP A 39 15.96 -6.84 -9.90
N ARG A 40 15.76 -5.63 -10.46
CA ARG A 40 14.68 -4.73 -10.02
C ARG A 40 13.34 -5.18 -10.55
N VAL A 41 13.29 -5.56 -11.83
CA VAL A 41 12.07 -6.09 -12.47
C VAL A 41 11.69 -7.44 -11.87
N GLY A 42 12.66 -8.31 -11.56
CA GLY A 42 12.42 -9.55 -10.83
C GLY A 42 11.80 -9.32 -9.45
N ARG A 43 12.33 -8.35 -8.68
CA ARG A 43 11.73 -7.92 -7.41
C ARG A 43 10.31 -7.39 -7.58
N LEU A 44 10.07 -6.56 -8.61
CA LEU A 44 8.74 -6.05 -8.92
C LEU A 44 7.73 -7.18 -9.14
N PHE A 45 8.06 -8.17 -9.98
CA PHE A 45 7.17 -9.31 -10.20
C PHE A 45 6.94 -10.12 -8.91
N GLY A 46 7.96 -10.29 -8.07
CA GLY A 46 7.80 -10.92 -6.76
C GLY A 46 6.82 -10.20 -5.84
N GLU A 47 6.90 -8.88 -5.77
CA GLU A 47 5.96 -8.03 -5.01
C GLU A 47 4.53 -8.13 -5.58
N LEU A 48 4.37 -8.02 -6.90
CA LEU A 48 3.07 -8.12 -7.57
C LEU A 48 2.41 -9.51 -7.38
N ILE A 49 3.20 -10.58 -7.39
CA ILE A 49 2.73 -11.93 -7.07
C ILE A 49 2.22 -11.99 -5.62
N THR A 50 2.97 -11.41 -4.68
CA THR A 50 2.57 -11.37 -3.27
C THR A 50 1.27 -10.59 -3.08
N LEU A 51 1.11 -9.46 -3.78
CA LEU A 51 -0.12 -8.67 -3.78
C LEU A 51 -1.32 -9.48 -4.31
N LEU A 52 -1.15 -10.17 -5.44
CA LEU A 52 -2.18 -11.05 -6.01
C LEU A 52 -2.58 -12.17 -5.05
N GLN A 53 -1.60 -12.81 -4.41
CA GLN A 53 -1.85 -13.87 -3.43
C GLN A 53 -2.61 -13.36 -2.20
N ALA A 54 -2.40 -12.10 -1.82
CA ALA A 54 -3.17 -11.40 -0.79
C ALA A 54 -4.55 -10.91 -1.27
N GLY A 55 -4.99 -11.29 -2.48
CA GLY A 55 -6.29 -10.94 -3.04
C GLY A 55 -6.39 -9.50 -3.53
N GLN A 56 -5.27 -8.83 -3.81
CA GLN A 56 -5.26 -7.50 -4.41
C GLN A 56 -5.47 -7.59 -5.92
N ASP A 57 -6.36 -6.76 -6.44
CA ASP A 57 -6.49 -6.54 -7.88
C ASP A 57 -5.32 -5.68 -8.37
N LEU A 58 -4.64 -6.14 -9.41
CA LEU A 58 -3.59 -5.35 -10.07
C LEU A 58 -4.22 -4.45 -11.13
N ASP A 59 -3.93 -3.16 -11.02
CA ASP A 59 -4.30 -2.14 -12.00
C ASP A 59 -3.09 -1.22 -12.26
N PRO A 60 -3.12 -0.36 -13.31
CA PRO A 60 -2.02 0.55 -13.62
C PRO A 60 -1.64 1.48 -12.46
N SER A 61 -2.60 1.86 -11.61
CA SER A 61 -2.36 2.73 -10.46
C SER A 61 -1.61 2.01 -9.34
N LEU A 62 -1.94 0.74 -9.08
CA LEU A 62 -1.24 -0.12 -8.13
C LEU A 62 0.16 -0.47 -8.62
N LEU A 63 0.31 -0.75 -9.92
CA LEU A 63 1.60 -1.00 -10.53
C LEU A 63 2.53 0.20 -10.38
N GLY A 64 2.08 1.41 -10.76
CA GLY A 64 2.87 2.63 -10.61
C GLY A 64 3.31 2.87 -9.17
N ARG A 65 2.40 2.72 -8.20
CA ARG A 65 2.76 2.81 -6.77
C ARG A 65 3.80 1.76 -6.34
N THR A 66 3.66 0.53 -6.82
CA THR A 66 4.59 -0.56 -6.49
C THR A 66 5.99 -0.25 -7.02
N ILE A 67 6.09 0.30 -8.23
CA ILE A 67 7.34 0.74 -8.85
C ILE A 67 7.96 1.90 -8.05
N ASP A 68 7.19 2.92 -7.70
CA ASP A 68 7.66 4.07 -6.93
C ASP A 68 8.21 3.64 -5.55
N MET A 69 7.50 2.74 -4.87
CA MET A 69 7.92 2.17 -3.60
C MET A 69 9.22 1.38 -3.72
N LEU A 70 9.38 0.55 -4.76
CA LEU A 70 10.62 -0.19 -5.00
C LEU A 70 11.80 0.74 -5.32
N ARG A 71 11.56 1.82 -6.06
CA ARG A 71 12.59 2.86 -6.32
C ARG A 71 13.02 3.56 -5.03
N ALA A 72 12.12 3.67 -4.05
CA ALA A 72 12.40 4.20 -2.72
C ALA A 72 12.95 3.16 -1.73
N ASP A 73 13.28 1.94 -2.18
CA ASP A 73 13.74 0.81 -1.36
C ASP A 73 12.74 0.42 -0.24
N GLU A 74 11.46 0.63 -0.51
CA GLU A 74 10.36 0.19 0.36
C GLU A 74 9.90 -1.23 -0.02
N ARG A 75 9.06 -1.85 0.83
CA ARG A 75 8.50 -3.19 0.62
C ARG A 75 6.99 -3.07 0.29
N PRO A 76 6.59 -2.98 -0.99
CA PRO A 76 5.21 -2.72 -1.39
C PRO A 76 4.19 -3.67 -0.78
N ALA A 77 4.44 -4.98 -0.81
CA ALA A 77 3.53 -5.98 -0.29
C ALA A 77 3.26 -5.74 1.20
N GLU A 78 4.29 -5.55 2.02
CA GLU A 78 4.12 -5.31 3.47
C GLU A 78 3.24 -4.10 3.77
N VAL A 79 3.31 -3.05 2.95
CA VAL A 79 2.46 -1.87 3.10
C VAL A 79 1.05 -2.16 2.57
N LEU A 80 0.93 -2.57 1.31
CA LEU A 80 -0.32 -2.58 0.57
C LEU A 80 -1.23 -3.76 0.94
N THR A 81 -0.70 -4.81 1.57
CA THR A 81 -1.48 -5.92 2.14
C THR A 81 -1.85 -5.72 3.61
N THR A 82 -1.37 -4.65 4.26
CA THR A 82 -1.75 -4.37 5.65
C THR A 82 -3.24 -4.01 5.73
N GLU A 83 -4.02 -4.85 6.40
CA GLU A 83 -5.43 -4.59 6.67
C GLU A 83 -5.60 -3.99 8.07
N VAL A 84 -6.18 -2.78 8.14
CA VAL A 84 -6.47 -2.10 9.42
C VAL A 84 -7.90 -2.39 9.86
N LEU A 85 -8.86 -2.19 8.96
CA LEU A 85 -10.27 -2.35 9.30
C LEU A 85 -11.08 -2.76 8.08
N ARG A 86 -11.93 -3.76 8.27
CA ARG A 86 -12.98 -4.11 7.32
C ARG A 86 -14.25 -3.33 7.69
N ALA A 87 -14.55 -2.26 6.97
CA ALA A 87 -15.74 -1.46 7.27
C ALA A 87 -17.04 -2.20 6.89
N ALA A 88 -18.15 -1.86 7.54
CA ALA A 88 -19.46 -2.52 7.39
C ALA A 88 -20.03 -2.58 5.94
N ARG A 89 -19.49 -1.79 5.01
CA ARG A 89 -19.85 -1.80 3.57
C ARG A 89 -18.80 -2.50 2.68
N GLY A 90 -17.97 -3.36 3.26
CA GLY A 90 -16.92 -4.08 2.53
C GLY A 90 -15.72 -3.22 2.12
N ARG A 91 -15.67 -1.95 2.54
CA ARG A 91 -14.55 -1.06 2.21
C ARG A 91 -13.40 -1.31 3.18
N HIS A 92 -12.26 -1.73 2.64
CA HIS A 92 -11.05 -1.95 3.41
C HIS A 92 -10.33 -0.63 3.72
N VAL A 93 -9.95 -0.44 4.97
CA VAL A 93 -9.01 0.60 5.36
C VAL A 93 -7.61 -0.01 5.42
N ARG A 94 -6.70 0.55 4.63
CA ARG A 94 -5.31 0.11 4.50
C ARG A 94 -4.40 1.31 4.28
N PRO A 95 -3.12 1.24 4.69
CA PRO A 95 -2.14 2.22 4.26
C PRO A 95 -1.91 2.11 2.75
N LYS A 96 -1.66 3.26 2.12
CA LYS A 96 -1.36 3.39 0.69
C LYS A 96 0.07 3.81 0.41
N THR A 97 0.81 4.18 1.47
CA THR A 97 2.20 4.62 1.42
C THR A 97 2.96 4.02 2.60
N ALA A 98 4.27 3.85 2.51
CA ALA A 98 5.04 3.37 3.65
C ALA A 98 5.00 4.32 4.85
N GLY A 99 4.86 5.63 4.62
CA GLY A 99 4.63 6.60 5.71
C GLY A 99 3.37 6.29 6.51
N GLN A 100 2.28 5.88 5.85
CA GLN A 100 1.05 5.46 6.51
C GLN A 100 1.22 4.13 7.26
N LYS A 101 1.97 3.17 6.70
CA LYS A 101 2.31 1.92 7.38
C LYS A 101 3.10 2.18 8.65
N ARG A 102 4.18 2.97 8.57
CA ARG A 102 4.98 3.39 9.73
C ARG A 102 4.12 4.07 10.80
N TYR A 103 3.16 4.89 10.40
CA TYR A 103 2.24 5.54 11.32
C TYR A 103 1.35 4.54 12.08
N ILE A 104 0.76 3.56 11.36
CA ILE A 104 -0.04 2.49 11.98
C ILE A 104 0.81 1.64 12.92
N ASP A 105 2.02 1.27 12.49
CA ASP A 105 2.94 0.48 13.32
C ASP A 105 3.32 1.23 14.59
N ALA A 106 3.55 2.54 14.49
CA ALA A 106 3.81 3.38 15.65
C ALA A 106 2.61 3.43 16.61
N ILE A 107 1.36 3.45 16.12
CA ILE A 107 0.16 3.35 16.97
C ILE A 107 0.12 2.00 17.69
N ALA A 108 0.40 0.90 16.99
CA ALA A 108 0.35 -0.44 17.59
C ALA A 108 1.46 -0.68 18.63
N ALA A 109 2.65 -0.10 18.42
CA ALA A 109 3.81 -0.32 19.28
C ALA A 109 3.93 0.64 20.48
N ASN A 110 3.15 1.73 20.52
CA ASN A 110 3.30 2.79 21.53
C ASN A 110 1.97 3.15 22.18
N THR A 111 2.01 3.52 23.46
CA THR A 111 0.82 4.03 24.18
C THR A 111 0.36 5.40 23.65
N ILE A 112 1.30 6.25 23.22
CA ILE A 112 1.03 7.60 22.71
C ILE A 112 1.80 7.80 21.40
N THR A 113 1.10 8.23 20.35
CA THR A 113 1.68 8.48 19.02
C THR A 113 1.23 9.84 18.49
N PHE A 114 2.20 10.68 18.10
CA PHE A 114 1.93 11.98 17.47
C PHE A 114 1.98 11.85 15.95
N GLY A 115 0.82 12.01 15.29
CA GLY A 115 0.74 12.05 13.84
C GLY A 115 0.94 13.46 13.31
N ILE A 116 2.14 13.79 12.81
CA ILE A 116 2.46 15.09 12.21
C ILE A 116 2.51 14.97 10.69
N GLY A 117 1.89 15.91 9.98
CA GLY A 117 2.01 15.99 8.52
C GLY A 117 0.90 16.81 7.85
N PRO A 118 1.02 17.08 6.54
CA PRO A 118 0.09 17.92 5.78
C PRO A 118 -1.37 17.44 5.85
N ALA A 119 -2.31 18.32 5.54
CA ALA A 119 -3.72 17.94 5.36
C ALA A 119 -3.85 16.85 4.27
N GLY A 120 -4.81 15.95 4.43
CA GLY A 120 -5.08 14.89 3.44
C GLY A 120 -4.18 13.65 3.50
N THR A 121 -3.14 13.61 4.35
CA THR A 121 -2.23 12.44 4.42
C THR A 121 -2.78 11.22 5.19
N GLY A 122 -4.02 11.27 5.66
CA GLY A 122 -4.70 10.13 6.28
C GLY A 122 -4.46 9.94 7.78
N LYS A 123 -3.77 10.86 8.47
CA LYS A 123 -3.45 10.78 9.91
C LYS A 123 -4.68 10.49 10.79
N SER A 124 -5.67 11.37 10.78
CA SER A 124 -6.89 11.18 11.58
C SER A 124 -7.71 9.98 11.11
N TRP A 125 -7.77 9.74 9.80
CA TRP A 125 -8.53 8.63 9.23
C TRP A 125 -7.99 7.26 9.66
N LEU A 126 -6.67 7.05 9.59
CA LEU A 126 -6.03 5.79 9.98
C LEU A 126 -6.04 5.60 11.50
N ALA A 127 -5.84 6.67 12.27
CA ALA A 127 -5.95 6.61 13.73
C ALA A 127 -7.35 6.18 14.18
N VAL A 128 -8.40 6.76 13.58
CA VAL A 128 -9.78 6.37 13.87
C VAL A 128 -10.04 4.93 13.44
N ALA A 129 -9.51 4.48 12.31
CA ALA A 129 -9.66 3.09 11.87
C ALA A 129 -9.01 2.10 12.84
N MET A 130 -7.80 2.39 13.33
CA MET A 130 -7.13 1.61 14.40
C MET A 130 -7.95 1.61 15.69
N ALA A 131 -8.48 2.77 16.11
CA ALA A 131 -9.32 2.83 17.32
C ALA A 131 -10.59 1.98 17.20
N VAL A 132 -11.24 2.01 16.03
CA VAL A 132 -12.41 1.16 15.75
C VAL A 132 -12.03 -0.32 15.72
N GLN A 133 -10.88 -0.67 15.14
CA GLN A 133 -10.35 -2.04 15.17
C GLN A 133 -10.19 -2.53 16.61
N SER A 134 -9.50 -1.77 17.47
CA SER A 134 -9.31 -2.12 18.89
C SER A 134 -10.63 -2.21 19.66
N LEU A 135 -11.60 -1.33 19.38
CA LEU A 135 -12.94 -1.42 19.99
C LEU A 135 -13.66 -2.71 19.58
N GLN A 136 -13.60 -3.08 18.29
CA GLN A 136 -14.20 -4.33 17.79
C GLN A 136 -13.52 -5.57 18.33
N ALA A 137 -12.20 -5.52 18.50
CA ALA A 137 -11.39 -6.56 19.12
C ALA A 137 -11.55 -6.64 20.65
N LYS A 138 -12.33 -5.72 21.26
CA LYS A 138 -12.51 -5.58 22.71
C LYS A 138 -11.21 -5.32 23.48
N GLU A 139 -10.23 -4.70 22.82
CA GLU A 139 -9.01 -4.23 23.45
C GLU A 139 -9.25 -2.93 24.25
N VAL A 140 -10.32 -2.20 23.91
CA VAL A 140 -10.77 -0.98 24.60
C VAL A 140 -12.29 -0.96 24.72
N ASP A 141 -12.81 -0.28 25.74
CA ASP A 141 -14.27 -0.18 25.98
C ASP A 141 -14.95 1.00 25.28
N ARG A 142 -14.19 2.05 24.94
CA ARG A 142 -14.73 3.28 24.34
C ARG A 142 -13.69 4.04 23.53
N ILE A 143 -14.16 4.78 22.53
CA ILE A 143 -13.36 5.71 21.72
C ILE A 143 -13.75 7.14 22.09
N ILE A 144 -12.78 8.00 22.37
CA ILE A 144 -13.00 9.43 22.62
C ILE A 144 -12.35 10.20 21.47
N LEU A 145 -13.17 10.94 20.72
CA LEU A 145 -12.71 11.83 19.65
C LEU A 145 -12.88 13.27 20.12
N THR A 146 -11.82 14.05 20.06
CA THR A 146 -11.85 15.47 20.42
C THR A 146 -11.19 16.30 19.33
N ARG A 147 -11.66 17.53 19.18
CA ARG A 147 -11.04 18.55 18.33
C ARG A 147 -11.00 19.86 19.11
N PRO A 148 -9.97 20.70 18.93
CA PRO A 148 -9.97 22.04 19.52
C PRO A 148 -11.14 22.86 18.96
N ALA A 149 -11.66 23.77 19.78
CA ALA A 149 -12.80 24.62 19.41
C ALA A 149 -12.45 25.69 18.35
N VAL A 150 -11.16 25.89 18.05
CA VAL A 150 -10.65 26.91 17.13
C VAL A 150 -10.01 26.20 15.94
N GLU A 151 -10.40 26.58 14.72
CA GLU A 151 -9.79 26.08 13.48
C GLU A 151 -8.68 27.03 13.00
N ALA A 152 -7.61 26.47 12.41
CA ALA A 152 -6.48 27.25 11.91
C ALA A 152 -6.94 28.13 10.74
N GLY A 153 -7.11 29.44 11.00
CA GLY A 153 -7.59 30.41 10.00
C GLY A 153 -8.59 31.41 10.57
N GLU A 154 -9.18 31.16 11.74
CA GLU A 154 -10.03 32.12 12.42
C GLU A 154 -9.16 33.15 13.16
N ARG A 155 -9.00 34.31 12.53
CA ARG A 155 -8.78 35.59 13.21
C ARG A 155 -10.01 36.45 13.01
#